data_AF-A0A6L9SF27-F1
#
_entry.id   AF-A0A6L9SF27-F1
#
_cell.length_a   1.000
_cell.length_b   1.000
_cell.length_c   1.000
_cell.angle_alpha   90.00
_cell.angle_beta   90.00
_cell.angle_gamma   90.00
#
_symmetry.space_group_name_H-M   'P 1'
#
loop_
_entity.id
_entity.type
_entity.pdbx_description
1 polymer ?
#
loop_
_entity_poly.entity_id
_entity_poly.type
_entity_poly.pdbx_seq_one_letter_code
_entity_poly.pdbx_strand_id
1 'polypeptide(L)' 'MSANDTTNAEKIVDDERTLGDVIRNRRLRRGLEQRDVARMAGVTLQDVQALEQNESGPEPLFPVLSALEIPYLRGSRKRS' A
#
# COMPACT_ATOMS: atom_id res chain seq x y z
N MET A 1 5.40 16.57 33.73
CA MET A 1 5.35 17.13 32.36
C MET A 1 5.83 16.04 31.42
N SER A 2 4.90 15.42 30.69
CA SER A 2 5.16 14.32 29.77
C SER A 2 5.43 14.92 28.39
N ALA A 3 6.66 14.82 27.91
CA ALA A 3 7.05 15.25 26.58
C ALA A 3 7.72 14.06 25.90
N ASN A 4 6.93 13.26 25.18
CA ASN A 4 7.41 12.24 24.24
C ASN A 4 6.30 11.91 23.22
N ASP A 5 5.61 12.94 22.73
CA ASP A 5 4.46 12.78 21.81
C ASP A 5 4.71 13.48 20.47
N THR A 6 5.88 13.29 19.87
CA THR A 6 6.16 13.89 18.54
C THR A 6 7.06 13.07 17.61
N THR A 7 7.63 11.93 18.02
CA THR A 7 8.70 11.28 17.23
C THR A 7 8.27 10.11 16.33
N ASN A 8 6.97 9.91 16.08
CA ASN A 8 6.49 8.82 15.19
C ASN A 8 6.15 9.27 13.76
N ALA A 9 5.95 10.57 13.50
CA ALA A 9 5.58 11.06 12.18
C ALA A 9 6.79 11.20 11.23
N GLU A 10 7.97 11.54 11.75
CA GLU A 10 9.17 11.82 10.94
C GLU A 10 9.86 10.55 10.42
N LYS A 11 9.63 9.39 11.04
CA LYS A 11 10.26 8.12 10.64
C LYS A 11 9.63 7.45 9.41
N ILE A 12 8.50 7.97 8.92
CA ILE A 12 7.73 7.38 7.81
C ILE A 12 8.28 7.81 6.43
N VAL A 13 9.29 8.69 6.40
CA VAL A 13 9.72 9.35 5.16
C VAL A 13 10.94 8.68 4.49
N ASP A 14 11.70 7.82 5.16
CA ASP A 14 13.04 7.45 4.67
C ASP A 14 13.28 5.99 4.25
N ASP A 15 12.25 5.15 4.12
CA ASP A 15 12.46 3.82 3.54
C ASP A 15 11.18 3.22 2.94
N GLU A 16 10.72 3.77 1.81
CA GLU A 16 9.91 3.00 0.87
C GLU A 16 10.83 1.96 0.18
N ARG A 17 11.29 0.95 0.93
CA ARG A 17 12.22 -0.08 0.41
C ARG A 17 11.55 -0.97 -0.62
N THR A 18 10.24 -1.12 -0.50
CA THR A 18 9.45 -2.01 -1.35
C THR A 18 8.09 -1.42 -1.71
N LEU A 19 7.45 -2.04 -2.71
CA LEU A 19 6.08 -1.69 -3.09
C LEU A 19 5.06 -1.94 -1.95
N GLY A 20 5.29 -2.95 -1.12
CA GLY A 20 4.48 -3.21 0.07
C GLY A 20 4.52 -2.06 1.07
N ASP A 21 5.70 -1.45 1.29
CA ASP A 21 5.84 -0.28 2.15
C ASP A 21 5.07 0.93 1.60
N VAL A 22 5.13 1.15 0.28
CA VAL A 22 4.38 2.22 -0.39
C VAL A 22 2.87 2.03 -0.19
N ILE A 23 2.36 0.82 -0.39
CA ILE A 23 0.94 0.48 -0.20
C ILE A 23 0.53 0.73 1.27
N ARG A 24 1.30 0.20 2.22
CA ARG A 24 1.06 0.35 3.65
C ARG A 24 1.04 1.82 4.06
N ASN A 25 2.06 2.58 3.68
CA ASN A 25 2.21 3.99 4.04
C ASN A 25 1.08 4.83 3.44
N ARG A 26 0.73 4.62 2.17
CA ARG A 26 -0.39 5.31 1.52
C ARG A 26 -1.72 5.03 2.23
N ARG A 27 -1.98 3.77 2.60
CA ARG A 27 -3.17 3.37 3.35
C ARG A 27 -3.24 4.08 4.71
N LEU A 28 -2.15 4.05 5.48
CA LEU A 28 -2.08 4.64 6.81
C LEU A 28 -2.23 6.17 6.77
N ARG A 29 -1.60 6.85 5.80
CA ARG A 29 -1.75 8.30 5.60
C ARG A 29 -3.19 8.72 5.26
N ARG A 30 -4.01 7.80 4.75
CA ARG A 30 -5.45 8.00 4.48
C ARG A 30 -6.36 7.58 5.64
N GLY A 31 -5.81 7.06 6.74
CA GLY A 31 -6.59 6.58 7.88
C GLY A 31 -7.42 5.32 7.59
N LEU A 32 -6.99 4.49 6.63
CA LEU A 32 -7.74 3.31 6.19
C LEU A 32 -7.24 2.03 6.89
N GLU A 33 -8.16 1.12 7.23
CA GLU A 33 -7.80 -0.24 7.62
C GLU A 33 -7.50 -1.10 6.38
N GLN A 34 -6.78 -2.21 6.56
CA GLN A 34 -6.54 -3.16 5.46
C GLN A 34 -7.87 -3.69 4.87
N ARG A 35 -8.90 -3.86 5.71
CA ARG A 35 -10.24 -4.31 5.28
C ARG A 35 -10.96 -3.28 4.41
N ASP A 36 -10.72 -1.99 4.64
CA ASP A 36 -11.30 -0.93 3.81
C ASP A 36 -10.68 -0.94 2.42
N VAL A 37 -9.35 -1.07 2.34
CA VAL A 37 -8.65 -1.19 1.05
C VAL A 37 -9.11 -2.43 0.30
N ALA A 38 -9.24 -3.57 0.97
CA ALA A 38 -9.75 -4.80 0.36
C ALA A 38 -11.15 -4.59 -0.25
N ARG A 39 -12.06 -3.94 0.50
CA ARG A 39 -13.40 -3.61 0.02
C ARG A 39 -13.38 -2.64 -1.17
N MET A 40 -12.53 -1.61 -1.12
CA MET A 40 -12.41 -0.62 -2.20
C MET A 40 -11.81 -1.20 -3.48
N ALA A 41 -10.84 -2.11 -3.34
CA ALA A 41 -10.13 -2.75 -4.45
C ALA A 41 -10.86 -3.99 -4.99
N GLY A 42 -11.88 -4.50 -4.29
CA GLY A 42 -12.56 -5.73 -4.68
C GLY A 42 -11.69 -6.99 -4.54
N VAL A 43 -10.77 -7.00 -3.57
CA VAL A 43 -9.84 -8.11 -3.28
C VAL A 43 -10.06 -8.64 -1.86
N THR A 44 -9.39 -9.72 -1.48
CA THR A 44 -9.51 -10.26 -0.12
C THR A 44 -8.63 -9.49 0.88
N LEU A 45 -8.93 -9.60 2.18
CA LEU A 45 -8.04 -9.06 3.22
C LEU A 45 -6.64 -9.70 3.16
N GLN A 46 -6.58 -11.00 2.85
CA GLN A 46 -5.33 -11.74 2.75
C GLN A 46 -4.46 -11.21 1.61
N ASP A 47 -5.07 -10.80 0.49
CA ASP A 47 -4.34 -10.17 -0.63
C ASP A 47 -3.66 -8.87 -0.20
N VAL A 48 -4.37 -8.02 0.55
CA VAL A 48 -3.80 -6.75 1.06
C VAL A 48 -2.68 -7.01 2.06
N GLN A 49 -2.86 -8.00 2.95
CA GLN A 49 -1.82 -8.40 3.92
C GLN A 49 -0.56 -8.91 3.23
N ALA A 50 -0.71 -9.82 2.27
CA ALA A 50 0.39 -10.36 1.49
C ALA A 50 1.09 -9.26 0.67
N LEU A 51 0.35 -8.30 0.11
CA LEU A 51 0.95 -7.16 -0.62
C LEU A 51 1.81 -6.29 0.30
N GLU A 52 1.30 -5.93 1.49
CA GLU A 52 2.05 -5.12 2.47
C GLU A 52 3.26 -5.86 3.05
N GLN A 53 3.26 -7.19 2.98
CA GLN A 53 4.38 -8.05 3.41
C GLN A 53 5.35 -8.39 2.27
N ASN A 54 5.08 -7.96 1.03
CA ASN A 54 5.84 -8.31 -0.17
C ASN A 54 5.78 -9.81 -0.55
N GLU A 55 4.71 -10.49 -0.16
CA GLU A 55 4.48 -11.92 -0.38
C GLU A 55 3.43 -12.20 -1.47
N SER A 56 2.83 -11.16 -2.07
CA SER A 56 1.72 -11.32 -3.02
C SER A 56 2.14 -11.31 -4.49
N GLY A 57 1.34 -11.98 -5.31
CA GLY A 57 1.46 -11.99 -6.77
C GLY A 57 0.89 -10.73 -7.45
N PRO A 58 0.98 -10.64 -8.78
CA PRO A 58 0.58 -9.45 -9.53
C PRO A 58 -0.93 -9.22 -9.64
N GLU A 59 -1.76 -10.25 -9.43
CA GLU A 59 -3.22 -10.17 -9.59
C GLU A 59 -3.88 -9.13 -8.66
N PRO A 60 -3.68 -9.18 -7.33
CA PRO A 60 -4.28 -8.18 -6.44
C PRO A 60 -3.57 -6.82 -6.47
N LEU A 61 -2.38 -6.73 -7.06
CA LEU A 61 -1.56 -5.52 -7.02
C LEU A 61 -2.24 -4.33 -7.70
N PHE A 62 -2.68 -4.48 -8.95
CA PHE A 62 -3.24 -3.35 -9.70
C PHE A 62 -4.55 -2.82 -9.11
N PRO A 63 -5.52 -3.66 -8.70
CA PRO A 63 -6.71 -3.18 -8.00
C PRO A 63 -6.37 -2.40 -6.73
N VAL A 64 -5.39 -2.86 -5.94
CA VAL A 64 -4.97 -2.18 -4.71
C VAL A 64 -4.29 -0.84 -4.98
N LEU A 65 -3.40 -0.77 -5.97
CA LEU A 65 -2.77 0.49 -6.37
C LEU A 65 -3.81 1.51 -6.86
N SER A 66 -4.79 1.05 -7.65
CA SER A 66 -5.90 1.88 -8.13
C SER A 66 -6.75 2.42 -6.98
N ALA A 67 -7.17 1.56 -6.04
CA ALA A 67 -7.97 1.96 -4.87
C ALA A 67 -7.24 2.96 -3.96
N LEU A 68 -5.91 2.88 -3.90
CA LEU A 68 -5.06 3.79 -3.13
C LEU A 68 -4.63 5.05 -3.88
N GLU A 69 -5.04 5.20 -5.14
CA GLU A 69 -4.65 6.29 -6.04
C GLU A 69 -3.11 6.41 -6.11
N ILE A 70 -2.42 5.27 -6.12
CA ILE A 70 -0.97 5.22 -6.31
C ILE A 70 -0.72 5.16 -7.81
N PRO A 71 -0.01 6.14 -8.41
CA PRO A 71 0.27 6.13 -9.84
C PRO A 71 1.22 4.97 -10.20
N TYR A 72 0.91 4.25 -11.28
CA TYR A 72 1.76 3.18 -11.82
C TYR A 72 1.77 3.18 -13.34
N LEU A 73 2.90 2.81 -13.93
CA LEU A 73 3.02 2.61 -15.38
C LEU A 73 2.55 1.20 -15.73
N ARG A 74 1.48 1.09 -16.51
CA ARG A 74 1.07 -0.20 -17.09
C ARG A 74 1.99 -0.47 -18.28
N GLY A 75 2.93 -1.40 -18.10
CA GLY A 75 3.81 -1.81 -19.19
C GLY A 75 2.98 -2.30 -20.38
N SER A 76 3.01 -1.55 -21.49
CA SER A 76 2.42 -1.97 -22.75
C SER A 76 3.16 -3.22 -23.22
N ARG A 77 2.54 -4.41 -23.13
CA ARG A 77 3.03 -5.56 -23.90
C ARG A 77 3.00 -5.13 -25.36
N LYS A 78 4.16 -4.90 -25.96
CA LYS A 78 4.28 -4.91 -27.42
C LYS A 78 3.73 -6.26 -27.87
N ARG A 79 2.56 -6.27 -28.52
CA ARG A 79 2.19 -7.38 -29.39
C ARG A 79 3.18 -7.32 -30.54
N SER A 80 4.19 -8.19 -30.50
CA SER A 80 4.91 -8.60 -31.70
C SER A 80 4.01 -9.48 -32.55
#